data_AF-A0A168WDT3-F1
#
_entry.id   AF-A0A168WDT3-F1
#
_cell.length_a   1.000
_cell.length_b   1.000
_cell.length_c   1.000
_cell.angle_alpha   90.00
_cell.angle_beta   90.00
_cell.angle_gamma   90.00
#
_symmetry.space_group_name_H-M   'P 1'
#
loop_
_entity.id
_entity.type
_entity.pdbx_description
1 polymer ?
#
loop_
_entity_poly.entity_id
_entity_poly.type
_entity_poly.pdbx_seq_one_letter_code
_entity_poly.pdbx_strand_id
1 'polypeptide(L)' 'MKENLEKYIRSLPLIGLIISIFLIILYFLIYRVEGNFCVIILYCLLPLFVNTSLYILYVIIFRYFKK' A
#
# COMPACT_ATOMS: atom_id res chain seq x y z
N MET A 1 -12.01 12.32 17.08
CA MET A 1 -12.01 11.04 16.31
C MET A 1 -11.73 11.23 14.82
N LYS A 2 -12.31 12.25 14.13
CA LYS A 2 -12.06 12.52 12.70
C LYS A 2 -10.59 12.83 12.34
N GLU A 3 -9.87 13.58 13.17
CA GLU A 3 -8.48 13.96 12.89
C GLU A 3 -7.50 12.77 12.90
N ASN A 4 -7.67 11.84 13.84
CA ASN A 4 -6.85 10.62 13.91
C ASN A 4 -7.11 9.71 12.72
N LEU A 5 -8.37 9.60 12.30
CA LEU A 5 -8.74 8.85 11.10
C LEU A 5 -8.11 9.47 9.84
N GLU A 6 -8.13 10.79 9.72
CA GLU A 6 -7.52 11.48 8.59
C GLU A 6 -6.00 11.31 8.55
N LYS A 7 -5.33 11.40 9.71
CA LYS A 7 -3.89 11.12 9.85
C LYS A 7 -3.57 9.67 9.46
N TYR A 8 -4.38 8.72 9.90
CA TYR A 8 -4.24 7.31 9.54
C TYR A 8 -4.42 7.08 8.04
N ILE A 9 -5.47 7.64 7.43
CA ILE A 9 -5.73 7.46 6.00
C ILE A 9 -4.61 8.08 5.16
N ARG A 10 -4.07 9.23 5.59
CA ARG A 10 -2.93 9.87 4.94
C ARG A 10 -1.64 9.07 5.06
N SER A 11 -1.49 8.24 6.09
CA SER A 11 -0.32 7.37 6.26
C SER A 11 -0.46 6.01 5.56
N LEU A 12 -1.66 5.61 5.11
CA LEU A 12 -1.89 4.34 4.40
C LEU A 12 -0.91 4.10 3.23
N PRO A 13 -0.64 5.05 2.32
CA PRO A 13 0.31 4.82 1.22
C PRO A 13 1.72 4.51 1.72
N LEU A 14 2.16 5.18 2.79
CA LEU A 14 3.46 4.97 3.42
C LEU A 14 3.52 3.59 4.09
N ILE A 15 2.46 3.19 4.79
CA ILE A 15 2.34 1.85 5.39
C ILE A 15 2.41 0.79 4.30
N GLY A 16 1.67 0.97 3.19
CA GLY A 16 1.70 0.07 2.04
C GLY A 16 3.08 -0.06 1.41
N LEU A 17 3.83 1.04 1.32
CA LEU A 17 5.22 1.06 0.84
C LEU A 17 6.14 0.26 1.77
N ILE A 18 6.05 0.48 3.08
CA ILE A 18 6.88 -0.23 4.07
C ILE A 18 6.62 -1.73 4.00
N ILE A 19 5.35 -2.16 3.97
CA ILE A 19 4.98 -3.58 3.85
C ILE A 19 5.53 -4.16 2.55
N SER A 20 5.43 -3.42 1.44
CA SER A 20 5.93 -3.87 0.14
C SER A 20 7.45 -4.10 0.15
N ILE A 21 8.21 -3.20 0.79
CA ILE A 21 9.67 -3.36 0.98
C ILE A 21 9.98 -4.60 1.80
N PHE A 22 9.27 -4.81 2.91
CA PHE A 22 9.45 -6.01 3.74
C PHE A 22 9.16 -7.29 2.95
N LEU A 23 8.12 -7.29 2.11
CA LEU A 23 7.81 -8.44 1.24
C LEU A 23 8.92 -8.68 0.22
N ILE A 24 9.45 -7.64 -0.43
CA ILE A 24 10.59 -7.79 -1.34
C ILE A 24 11.78 -8.43 -0.60
N ILE A 25 12.14 -7.92 0.57
CA ILE A 25 13.22 -8.49 1.38
C ILE A 25 12.94 -9.96 1.72
N LEU A 26 11.74 -10.27 2.19
CA LEU A 26 11.35 -11.61 2.58
C LEU A 26 11.41 -12.61 1.41
N TYR A 27 10.83 -12.26 0.27
CA TYR A 27 10.75 -13.15 -0.89
C TYR A 27 12.10 -13.33 -1.58
N PHE A 28 12.89 -12.26 -1.72
CA PHE A 28 14.15 -12.31 -2.47
C PHE A 28 15.37 -12.69 -1.61
N LEU A 29 15.48 -12.21 -0.36
CA LEU A 29 16.66 -12.46 0.48
C LEU A 29 16.50 -13.71 1.35
N ILE A 30 15.31 -13.88 1.96
CA ILE A 30 15.08 -14.93 2.96
C ILE A 30 14.59 -16.21 2.27
N TYR A 31 13.45 -16.16 1.59
CA TYR A 31 12.86 -17.35 0.98
C TYR A 31 13.47 -17.73 -0.37
N ARG A 32 14.14 -16.79 -1.03
CA ARG A 32 14.79 -17.00 -2.34
C ARG A 32 13.85 -17.69 -3.33
N VAL A 33 12.62 -17.19 -3.43
CA VAL A 33 11.57 -17.86 -4.19
C VAL A 33 11.95 -17.95 -5.67
N GLU A 34 11.90 -19.16 -6.21
CA GLU A 34 12.10 -19.43 -7.63
C GLU A 34 10.78 -19.27 -8.39
N GLY A 35 10.79 -18.56 -9.51
CA GLY A 35 9.58 -18.33 -10.30
C GLY A 35 9.66 -17.09 -11.18
N ASN A 36 8.54 -16.70 -11.77
CA ASN A 36 8.48 -15.51 -12.61
C ASN A 36 8.67 -14.24 -11.75
N PHE A 37 9.80 -13.58 -11.95
CA PHE A 37 10.22 -12.37 -11.24
C PHE A 37 9.14 -11.27 -11.27
N CYS A 38 8.47 -11.07 -12.40
CA CYS A 38 7.43 -10.06 -12.55
C CYS A 38 6.21 -10.36 -11.65
N VAL A 39 5.83 -11.63 -11.53
CA VAL A 39 4.68 -12.04 -10.70
C VAL A 39 4.97 -11.81 -9.23
N ILE A 40 6.19 -12.15 -8.78
CA ILE A 40 6.62 -11.98 -7.39
C ILE A 40 6.65 -10.48 -7.03
N ILE A 41 7.19 -9.64 -7.91
CA ILE A 41 7.18 -8.18 -7.71
C ILE A 41 5.75 -7.65 -7.66
N LEU A 42 4.87 -8.09 -8.56
CA LEU A 42 3.47 -7.66 -8.57
C LEU A 42 2.79 -7.98 -7.22
N TYR A 43 3.05 -9.17 -6.69
CA TYR A 43 2.58 -9.60 -5.37
C TYR A 43 3.12 -8.72 -4.25
N CYS A 44 4.42 -8.40 -4.29
CA CYS A 44 5.04 -7.55 -3.28
C CYS A 44 4.51 -6.11 -3.31
N LEU A 45 4.11 -5.61 -4.49
CA LEU A 45 3.56 -4.26 -4.66
C LEU A 45 2.06 -4.16 -4.35
N LEU A 46 1.37 -5.29 -4.22
CA LEU A 46 -0.07 -5.33 -3.93
C LEU A 46 -0.47 -4.45 -2.72
N PRO A 47 0.24 -4.47 -1.57
CA PRO A 47 -0.09 -3.62 -0.43
C PRO A 47 0.01 -2.14 -0.74
N LEU A 48 1.01 -1.72 -1.53
CA LEU A 48 1.14 -0.33 -1.96
C LEU A 48 -0.07 0.09 -2.81
N PHE A 49 -0.45 -0.74 -3.78
CA PHE A 49 -1.60 -0.45 -4.65
C PHE A 49 -2.91 -0.37 -3.87
N VAL A 50 -3.18 -1.33 -2.99
CA VAL A 50 -4.41 -1.35 -2.19
C VAL A 50 -4.49 -0.13 -1.28
N ASN A 51 -3.43 0.14 -0.51
CA ASN A 51 -3.43 1.25 0.44
C ASN A 51 -3.47 2.63 -0.23
N THR A 52 -2.79 2.77 -1.38
CA THR A 52 -2.84 3.99 -2.19
C THR A 52 -4.23 4.20 -2.80
N SER A 53 -4.87 3.14 -3.27
CA SER A 53 -6.23 3.21 -3.81
C SER A 53 -7.24 3.63 -2.76
N LEU A 54 -7.14 3.11 -1.54
CA LEU A 54 -7.99 3.53 -0.41
C LEU A 54 -7.80 5.00 -0.05
N TYR A 55 -6.55 5.47 -0.02
CA TYR A 55 -6.26 6.88 0.20
C TYR A 55 -6.86 7.76 -0.90
N ILE A 56 -6.66 7.40 -2.17
CA ILE A 56 -7.22 8.14 -3.31
C ILE A 56 -8.74 8.18 -3.23
N LEU A 57 -9.38 7.04 -2.98
CA LEU A 57 -10.84 6.95 -2.85
C LEU A 57 -11.35 7.84 -1.71
N TYR A 58 -10.68 7.84 -0.56
CA TYR A 58 -11.01 8.74 0.54
C TYR A 58 -10.85 10.21 0.14
N VAL A 59 -9.73 10.58 -0.49
CA VAL A 59 -9.49 11.96 -0.94
C VAL A 59 -10.55 12.39 -1.96
N ILE A 60 -10.93 11.52 -2.90
CA ILE A 60 -11.97 11.82 -3.89
C ILE A 60 -13.30 12.03 -3.19
N ILE A 61 -13.75 11.09 -2.35
CA ILE A 61 -15.04 11.22 -1.65
C ILE A 61 -15.05 12.49 -0.79
N PHE A 62 -14.00 12.72 0.02
CA PHE A 62 -14.00 13.84 0.96
C PHE A 62 -13.76 15.20 0.31
N ARG A 63 -13.02 15.29 -0.82
CA ARG A 63 -12.85 16.55 -1.56
C ARG A 63 -14.00 16.84 -2.52
N TYR A 64 -14.61 15.84 -3.15
CA TYR A 64 -15.66 16.05 -4.15
C TYR A 64 -17.08 16.06 -3.57
N PHE A 65 -17.39 15.22 -2.57
CA PHE A 65 -18.75 15.16 -2.00
C PHE A 65 -18.98 16.11 -0.82
N LYS A 66 -17.93 16.76 -0.32
CA LYS A 66 -18.03 17.72 0.79
C LYS A 66 -17.93 19.18 0.34
N LYS A 67 -18.17 19.43 -0.95
CA LYS A 67 -18.39 20.76 -1.53
C LYS A 67 -19.89 21.01 -1.58
#